data_AF-A0A1H6DQV0-F1
#
_entry.id   AF-A0A1H6DQV0-F1
#
_cell.length_a   1.000
_cell.length_b   1.000
_cell.length_c   1.000
_cell.angle_alpha   90.00
_cell.angle_beta   90.00
_cell.angle_gamma   90.00
#
_symmetry.space_group_name_H-M   'P 1'
#
loop_
_entity.id
_entity.type
_entity.pdbx_description
1 polymer ?
#
loop_
_entity_poly.entity_id
_entity_poly.type
_entity_poly.pdbx_seq_one_letter_code
_entity_poly.pdbx_strand_id
1 'polypeptide(L)'
;MRPTLVEVKDMHDALRLAVLALAAAALAALARGTRRGNEDNLASVTILFGALPVHESAGELWQEGTAVHRRALHDVAEHLSRSGALRPDLDVERCTDLLRMCFGVGAWRTLVQECGLTWDAAERQLAAMARGTLLHP
;
A
#
# COMPACT_ATOMS: atom_id res chain seq x y z
N MET A 1 -3.82 40.87 16.80
CA MET A 1 -5.13 40.23 17.02
C MET A 1 -4.87 38.78 17.37
N ARG A 2 -5.33 38.28 18.53
CA ARG A 2 -5.19 36.84 18.87
C ARG A 2 -6.34 36.07 18.20
N PRO A 3 -6.09 34.91 17.57
CA PRO A 3 -7.14 34.13 16.96
C PRO A 3 -8.11 33.61 18.02
N THR A 4 -9.39 33.50 17.64
CA THR A 4 -10.46 32.93 18.46
C THR A 4 -10.36 31.41 18.53
N LEU A 5 -11.00 30.79 19.53
CA LEU A 5 -11.04 29.32 19.67
C LEU A 5 -11.66 28.62 18.45
N VAL A 6 -12.59 29.29 17.75
CA VAL A 6 -13.22 28.78 16.53
C VAL A 6 -12.20 28.75 15.37
N GLU A 7 -11.46 29.85 15.16
CA GLU A 7 -10.43 29.92 14.10
C GLU A 7 -9.31 28.89 14.29
N VAL A 8 -8.90 28.63 15.54
CA VAL A 8 -7.89 27.60 15.84
C VAL A 8 -8.41 26.19 15.53
N LYS A 9 -9.68 25.90 15.84
CA LYS A 9 -10.31 24.60 15.52
C LYS A 9 -10.41 24.40 14.01
N ASP A 10 -10.86 25.41 13.27
CA ASP A 10 -11.01 25.34 11.81
C ASP A 10 -9.64 25.09 11.12
N MET A 11 -8.57 25.69 11.65
CA MET A 11 -7.20 25.45 11.15
C MET A 11 -6.71 24.02 11.44
N HIS A 12 -7.00 23.47 12.61
CA HIS A 12 -6.67 22.07 12.92
C HIS A 12 -7.45 21.09 12.04
N ASP A 13 -8.73 21.33 11.80
CA ASP A 13 -9.56 20.51 10.92
C ASP A 13 -9.04 20.58 9.47
N ALA A 14 -8.68 21.77 8.99
CA ALA A 14 -8.08 21.95 7.66
C ALA A 14 -6.73 21.22 7.52
N LEU A 15 -5.87 21.29 8.54
CA LEU A 15 -4.59 20.57 8.56
C LEU A 15 -4.80 19.06 8.52
N ARG A 16 -5.75 18.54 9.32
CA ARG A 16 -6.09 17.11 9.35
C ARG A 16 -6.58 16.63 7.98
N LEU A 17 -7.45 17.38 7.33
CA LEU A 17 -7.94 17.05 5.98
C LEU A 17 -6.81 17.03 4.94
N ALA A 18 -5.88 17.99 5.02
CA ALA A 18 -4.72 18.04 4.12
C ALA A 18 -3.80 16.82 4.31
N VAL A 19 -3.54 16.42 5.56
CA VAL A 19 -2.76 15.22 5.90
C VAL A 19 -3.40 13.96 5.33
N LEU A 20 -4.72 13.79 5.51
CA LEU A 20 -5.45 12.63 4.97
C LEU A 20 -5.45 12.60 3.44
N ALA A 21 -5.62 13.75 2.79
CA ALA A 21 -5.57 13.85 1.34
C ALA A 21 -4.19 13.49 0.79
N LEU A 22 -3.11 13.95 1.44
CA LEU A 22 -1.74 13.62 1.04
C LEU A 22 -1.44 12.14 1.23
N ALA A 23 -1.85 11.55 2.35
CA ALA A 23 -1.72 10.11 2.60
C ALA A 23 -2.47 9.28 1.55
N ALA A 24 -3.71 9.67 1.21
CA ALA A 24 -4.48 9.01 0.15
C ALA A 24 -3.80 9.12 -1.22
N ALA A 25 -3.21 10.27 -1.54
CA ALA A 25 -2.44 10.46 -2.77
C ALA A 25 -1.17 9.58 -2.79
N ALA A 26 -0.48 9.44 -1.66
CA ALA A 26 0.68 8.55 -1.53
C ALA A 26 0.30 7.09 -1.77
N LEU A 27 -0.83 6.62 -1.22
CA LEU A 27 -1.34 5.26 -1.47
C LEU A 27 -1.71 5.03 -2.94
N ALA A 28 -2.29 6.04 -3.60
CA ALA A 28 -2.58 5.97 -5.03
C ALA A 28 -1.30 5.92 -5.89
N ALA A 29 -0.27 6.70 -5.52
CA ALA A 29 1.03 6.65 -6.17
C ALA A 29 1.72 5.28 -5.97
N LEU A 30 1.61 4.70 -4.78
CA LEU A 30 2.14 3.36 -4.49
C LEU A 30 1.42 2.27 -5.30
N ALA A 31 0.08 2.36 -5.44
CA ALA A 31 -0.68 1.46 -6.30
C ALA A 31 -0.18 1.52 -7.75
N ARG A 32 0.01 2.73 -8.29
CA ARG A 32 0.53 2.94 -9.64
C ARG A 32 1.96 2.41 -9.81
N GLY A 33 2.83 2.67 -8.85
CA GLY A 33 4.23 2.23 -8.89
C GLY A 33 4.34 0.70 -8.84
N THR A 34 3.61 0.07 -7.93
CA THR A 34 3.61 -1.39 -7.78
C THR A 34 2.93 -2.08 -8.96
N ARG A 35 1.87 -1.50 -9.54
CA ARG A 35 1.28 -1.96 -10.80
C ARG A 35 2.33 -2.11 -11.88
N ARG A 36 3.07 -1.03 -12.17
CA ARG A 36 4.05 -1.02 -13.26
C ARG A 36 5.11 -2.10 -13.07
N GLY A 37 5.61 -2.26 -11.85
CA GLY A 37 6.52 -3.35 -11.51
C GLY A 37 5.93 -4.74 -11.75
N ASN A 38 4.65 -4.96 -11.44
CA ASN A 38 3.98 -6.26 -11.65
C ASN A 38 3.64 -6.50 -13.12
N GLU A 39 3.25 -5.48 -13.88
CA GLU A 39 3.02 -5.56 -15.33
C GLU A 39 4.31 -5.95 -16.06
N ASP A 40 5.39 -5.20 -15.82
CA ASP A 40 6.68 -5.38 -16.48
C ASP A 40 7.31 -6.76 -16.17
N ASN A 41 6.96 -7.38 -15.05
CA ASN A 41 7.54 -8.62 -14.56
C ASN A 41 6.55 -9.79 -14.45
N LEU A 42 5.37 -9.69 -15.08
CA LEU A 42 4.28 -10.66 -14.91
C LEU A 42 4.72 -12.11 -15.16
N ALA A 43 5.50 -12.35 -16.22
CA ALA A 43 5.97 -13.70 -16.58
C ALA A 43 6.88 -14.28 -15.50
N SER A 44 7.89 -13.52 -15.06
CA SER A 44 8.84 -13.92 -14.01
C SER A 44 8.14 -14.18 -12.68
N VAL A 45 7.22 -13.29 -12.29
CA VAL A 45 6.40 -13.44 -11.09
C VAL A 45 5.56 -14.71 -11.15
N THR A 46 4.93 -14.98 -12.30
CA THR A 46 4.05 -16.15 -12.48
C THR A 46 4.82 -17.45 -12.34
N ILE A 47 6.00 -17.54 -12.95
CA ILE A 47 6.89 -18.71 -12.86
C ILE A 47 7.33 -18.92 -11.41
N LEU A 48 7.87 -17.88 -10.76
CA LEU A 48 8.37 -17.97 -9.39
C LEU A 48 7.25 -18.34 -8.41
N PHE A 49 6.07 -17.73 -8.56
CA PHE A 49 4.92 -18.02 -7.70
C PHE A 49 4.40 -19.46 -7.90
N GLY A 50 4.40 -19.97 -9.13
CA GLY A 50 4.05 -21.36 -9.44
C GLY A 50 5.04 -22.39 -8.87
N ALA A 51 6.31 -22.00 -8.66
CA ALA A 51 7.35 -22.87 -8.09
C ALA A 51 7.32 -22.94 -6.55
N LEU A 52 6.74 -21.93 -5.88
CA LEU A 52 6.65 -21.87 -4.41
C LEU A 52 6.17 -23.17 -3.73
N PRO A 53 5.09 -23.83 -4.18
CA PRO A 53 4.58 -25.03 -3.49
C PRO A 53 5.40 -26.31 -3.73
N VAL A 54 6.32 -26.32 -4.70
CA VAL A 54 6.95 -27.55 -5.19
C VAL A 54 8.47 -27.58 -5.10
N HIS A 55 9.10 -26.47 -4.72
CA HIS A 55 10.56 -26.37 -4.65
C HIS A 55 11.00 -25.72 -3.34
N GLU A 56 11.79 -26.45 -2.53
CA GLU A 56 12.24 -26.01 -1.21
C GLU A 56 12.98 -24.66 -1.26
N SER A 57 13.83 -24.47 -2.28
CA SER A 57 14.58 -23.23 -2.50
C SER A 57 13.74 -22.06 -3.05
N ALA A 58 12.51 -22.29 -3.53
CA ALA A 58 11.68 -21.21 -4.09
C ALA A 58 11.24 -20.23 -3.00
N GLY A 59 11.10 -20.69 -1.76
CA GLY A 59 10.80 -19.84 -0.61
C GLY A 59 11.90 -18.79 -0.39
N GLU A 60 13.16 -19.23 -0.33
CA GLU A 60 14.32 -18.34 -0.14
C GLU A 60 14.47 -17.35 -1.30
N LEU A 61 14.37 -17.84 -2.54
CA LEU A 61 14.43 -16.99 -3.74
C LEU A 61 13.30 -15.94 -3.75
N TRP A 62 12.11 -16.31 -3.29
CA TRP A 62 11.00 -15.37 -3.12
C TRP A 62 11.29 -14.33 -2.04
N GLN A 63 11.86 -14.74 -0.91
CA GLN A 63 12.25 -13.80 0.14
C GLN A 63 13.27 -12.79 -0.37
N GLU A 64 14.30 -13.25 -1.07
CA GLU A 64 15.35 -12.42 -1.65
C GLU A 64 14.78 -11.48 -2.73
N GLY A 65 14.08 -12.04 -3.72
CA GLY A 65 13.51 -11.29 -4.85
C GLY A 65 12.48 -10.23 -4.43
N THR A 66 11.84 -10.40 -3.27
CA THR A 66 10.87 -9.43 -2.75
C THR A 66 11.41 -8.56 -1.61
N ALA A 67 12.68 -8.70 -1.22
CA ALA A 67 13.24 -8.00 -0.05
C ALA A 67 13.24 -6.47 -0.21
N VAL A 68 13.62 -5.97 -1.39
CA VAL A 68 13.60 -4.52 -1.69
C VAL A 68 12.17 -3.97 -1.67
N HIS A 69 11.22 -4.70 -2.26
CA HIS A 69 9.82 -4.32 -2.26
C HIS A 69 9.26 -4.24 -0.83
N ARG A 70 9.56 -5.23 0.02
CA ARG A 70 9.11 -5.23 1.42
C ARG A 70 9.71 -4.10 2.25
N ARG A 71 11.00 -3.81 2.07
CA ARG A 71 11.63 -2.64 2.70
C ARG A 71 10.96 -1.33 2.28
N ALA A 72 10.69 -1.16 0.99
CA ALA A 72 10.00 0.03 0.50
C ALA A 72 8.59 0.20 1.10
N LEU A 73 7.84 -0.90 1.28
CA LEU A 73 6.52 -0.84 1.93
C LEU A 73 6.64 -0.45 3.42
N HIS A 74 7.67 -0.92 4.11
CA HIS A 74 7.94 -0.53 5.49
C HIS A 74 8.28 0.97 5.60
N ASP A 75 9.14 1.49 4.72
CA ASP A 75 9.48 2.93 4.70
C ASP A 75 8.24 3.80 4.48
N VAL A 76 7.31 3.36 3.62
CA VAL A 76 6.01 4.03 3.43
C VAL A 76 5.17 3.97 4.70
N ALA A 77 5.10 2.81 5.38
CA ALA A 77 4.37 2.66 6.64
C ALA A 77 4.88 3.62 7.72
N GLU A 78 6.21 3.77 7.86
CA GLU A 78 6.79 4.76 8.77
C GLU A 78 6.38 6.19 8.41
N HIS A 79 6.37 6.52 7.12
CA HIS A 79 6.01 7.87 6.67
C HIS A 79 4.54 8.18 6.96
N LEU A 80 3.66 7.21 6.70
CA LEU A 80 2.24 7.33 7.03
C LEU A 80 2.03 7.45 8.54
N SER A 81 2.73 6.66 9.36
CA SER A 81 2.66 6.75 10.82
C SER A 81 3.10 8.13 11.31
N ARG A 82 4.26 8.62 10.84
CA ARG A 82 4.80 9.95 11.20
C ARG A 82 3.88 11.09 10.79
N SER A 83 3.09 10.93 9.73
CA SER A 83 2.13 11.95 9.28
C SER A 83 0.90 12.08 10.17
N GLY A 84 0.60 11.08 11.02
CA GLY A 84 -0.63 11.03 11.80
C GLY A 84 -1.88 10.67 11.00
N ALA A 85 -1.73 10.22 9.75
CA ALA A 85 -2.85 9.84 8.88
C ALA A 85 -3.38 8.42 9.14
N LEU A 86 -2.58 7.56 9.76
CA LEU A 86 -2.98 6.18 10.05
C LEU A 86 -4.13 6.12 11.05
N ARG A 87 -4.93 5.06 10.93
CA ARG A 87 -5.88 4.72 11.98
C ARG A 87 -5.16 4.55 13.33
N PRO A 88 -5.79 4.97 14.45
CA PRO A 88 -5.16 4.94 15.77
C PRO A 88 -4.72 3.55 16.26
N ASP A 89 -5.33 2.49 15.74
CA ASP A 89 -5.06 1.10 16.11
C ASP A 89 -3.92 0.44 15.30
N LEU A 90 -3.29 1.18 14.39
CA LEU A 90 -2.23 0.66 13.51
C LEU A 90 -0.86 1.19 13.93
N ASP A 91 0.04 0.25 14.20
CA ASP A 91 1.48 0.53 14.25
C ASP A 91 2.13 0.35 12.86
N VAL A 92 3.43 0.65 12.78
CA VAL A 92 4.20 0.57 11.54
C VAL A 92 4.23 -0.85 10.98
N GLU A 93 4.40 -1.86 11.83
CA GLU A 93 4.44 -3.27 11.42
C GLU A 93 3.11 -3.71 10.83
N ARG A 94 2.01 -3.41 11.53
CA ARG A 94 0.67 -3.74 11.06
C ARG A 94 0.32 -2.99 9.78
N CYS A 95 0.71 -1.72 9.67
CA CYS A 95 0.58 -0.95 8.43
C CYS A 95 1.36 -1.59 7.29
N THR A 96 2.60 -2.04 7.55
CA THR A 96 3.45 -2.72 6.55
C THR A 96 2.79 -4.00 6.03
N ASP A 97 2.25 -4.82 6.92
CA ASP A 97 1.53 -6.04 6.54
C ASP A 97 0.31 -5.74 5.66
N LEU A 98 -0.48 -4.73 6.03
CA LEU A 98 -1.66 -4.32 5.28
C LEU A 98 -1.28 -3.73 3.92
N LEU A 99 -0.20 -2.95 3.84
CA LEU A 99 0.36 -2.49 2.57
C LEU A 99 0.80 -3.66 1.70
N ARG A 100 1.41 -4.70 2.28
CA ARG A 100 1.80 -5.93 1.56
C ARG A 100 0.57 -6.70 1.07
N MET A 101 -0.51 -6.75 1.85
CA MET A 101 -1.78 -7.33 1.39
C MET A 101 -2.41 -6.55 0.24
N CYS A 102 -2.27 -5.22 0.21
CA CYS A 102 -2.84 -4.39 -0.84
C CYS A 102 -1.95 -4.29 -2.09
N PHE A 103 -0.63 -4.24 -1.94
CA PHE A 103 0.30 -3.89 -3.02
C PHE A 103 1.38 -4.94 -3.28
N GLY A 104 1.33 -6.06 -2.55
CA GLY A 104 2.19 -7.20 -2.80
C GLY A 104 1.82 -7.95 -4.08
N VAL A 105 2.79 -8.68 -4.60
CA VAL A 105 2.69 -9.44 -5.85
C VAL A 105 1.49 -10.40 -5.88
N GLY A 106 1.17 -11.04 -4.75
CA GLY A 106 0.01 -11.93 -4.64
C GLY A 106 -1.32 -11.22 -4.88
N ALA A 107 -1.47 -9.98 -4.40
CA ALA A 107 -2.71 -9.22 -4.53
C ALA A 107 -2.99 -8.85 -6.00
N TRP A 108 -1.95 -8.39 -6.71
CA TRP A 108 -2.01 -8.10 -8.14
C TRP A 108 -2.33 -9.35 -8.96
N ARG A 109 -1.65 -10.46 -8.70
CA ARG A 109 -1.91 -11.74 -9.36
C ARG A 109 -3.35 -12.17 -9.16
N THR A 110 -3.86 -12.17 -7.94
CA THR A 110 -5.25 -12.57 -7.66
C THR A 110 -6.24 -11.70 -8.43
N LEU A 111 -6.13 -10.37 -8.34
CA LEU A 111 -7.10 -9.49 -9.01
C LEU A 111 -7.05 -9.59 -10.54
N VAL A 112 -5.85 -9.67 -11.12
CA VAL A 112 -5.70 -9.63 -12.59
C VAL A 112 -5.84 -11.03 -13.21
N GLN A 113 -5.15 -12.03 -12.68
CA GLN A 113 -5.09 -13.37 -13.27
C GLN A 113 -6.26 -14.25 -12.83
N GLU A 114 -6.70 -14.15 -11.57
CA GLU A 114 -7.73 -15.04 -11.03
C GLU A 114 -9.13 -14.41 -11.10
N CYS A 115 -9.26 -13.13 -10.77
CA CYS A 115 -10.53 -12.40 -10.86
C CYS A 115 -10.79 -11.76 -12.24
N GLY A 116 -9.79 -11.76 -13.14
CA GLY A 116 -9.94 -11.24 -14.50
C GLY A 116 -10.07 -9.72 -14.61
N LEU A 117 -9.68 -8.96 -13.58
CA LEU A 117 -9.69 -7.50 -13.66
C LEU A 117 -8.62 -6.99 -14.64
N THR A 118 -8.93 -5.90 -15.32
CA THR A 118 -7.89 -5.11 -15.98
C THR A 118 -6.94 -4.51 -14.94
N TRP A 119 -5.69 -4.27 -15.32
CA TRP A 119 -4.72 -3.62 -14.45
C TRP A 119 -5.19 -2.25 -13.91
N ASP A 120 -5.88 -1.47 -14.74
CA ASP A 120 -6.50 -0.20 -14.34
C ASP A 120 -7.56 -0.39 -13.24
N ALA A 121 -8.40 -1.43 -13.37
CA ALA A 121 -9.43 -1.74 -12.38
C ALA A 121 -8.80 -2.24 -11.08
N ALA A 122 -7.79 -3.12 -11.17
CA ALA A 122 -7.04 -3.61 -10.02
C ALA A 122 -6.32 -2.47 -9.28
N GLU A 123 -5.68 -1.52 -10.00
CA GLU A 123 -5.04 -0.34 -9.39
C GLU A 123 -6.02 0.47 -8.55
N ARG A 124 -7.19 0.80 -9.12
CA ARG A 124 -8.23 1.56 -8.41
C ARG A 124 -8.74 0.79 -7.19
N GLN A 125 -8.94 -0.51 -7.33
CA GLN A 125 -9.43 -1.35 -6.23
C GLN A 125 -8.41 -1.46 -5.09
N LEU A 126 -7.15 -1.73 -5.39
CA LEU A 126 -6.09 -1.84 -4.37
C LEU A 126 -5.85 -0.51 -3.65
N ALA A 127 -5.85 0.61 -4.38
CA ALA A 127 -5.77 1.93 -3.78
C ALA A 127 -6.97 2.22 -2.85
N ALA A 128 -8.18 1.84 -3.26
CA ALA A 128 -9.38 2.01 -2.45
C ALA A 128 -9.36 1.13 -1.18
N MET A 129 -8.94 -0.12 -1.29
CA MET A 129 -8.77 -1.02 -0.15
C MET A 129 -7.74 -0.48 0.84
N ALA A 130 -6.54 -0.10 0.35
CA ALA A 130 -5.50 0.47 1.20
C ALA A 130 -6.01 1.72 1.94
N ARG A 131 -6.71 2.63 1.25
CA ARG A 131 -7.29 3.83 1.86
C ARG A 131 -8.28 3.47 2.98
N GLY A 132 -9.23 2.58 2.70
CA GLY A 132 -10.27 2.20 3.66
C GLY A 132 -9.74 1.40 4.86
N THR A 133 -8.65 0.66 4.66
CA THR A 133 -8.06 -0.17 5.70
C THR A 133 -7.05 0.57 6.56
N LEU A 134 -6.29 1.52 5.99
CA LEU A 134 -5.17 2.18 6.66
C LEU A 134 -5.50 3.56 7.23
N LEU A 135 -6.35 4.33 6.55
CA LEU A 135 -6.59 5.73 6.91
C LEU A 135 -7.87 5.86 7.72
N HIS A 136 -7.84 6.77 8.68
CA HIS A 136 -9.04 7.17 9.41
C HIS A 136 -9.77 8.28 8.63
N PRO A 137 -11.11 8.27 8.57
CA PRO A 137 -11.89 9.41 8.06
C PRO A 137 -11.59 10.75 8.76
#